data_AF-G2MCW2-F1
#
_entry.id   AF-G2MCW2-F1
#
_cell.length_a   1.000
_cell.length_b   1.000
_cell.length_c   1.000
_cell.angle_alpha   90.00
_cell.angle_beta   90.00
_cell.angle_gamma   90.00
#
_symmetry.space_group_name_H-M   'P 1'
#
loop_
_entity.id
_entity.type
_entity.pdbx_description
1 polymer ?
#
loop_
_entity_poly.entity_id
_entity_poly.type
_entity_poly.pdbx_seq_one_letter_code
_entity_poly.pdbx_strand_id
1 'polypeptide(L)'
;MGCYGLLEEGFECVATNEILEKRLNIQLNPIQSSYQALMRKDSPKLYNHQATNHSQAALEKLKLINKEQGKECLPKNLHGKQQFKSTWGRLNWNKISPTIDTRFDTPSNGTNSHPELHRSITPREAARIQSFSDNYIFYDNKTSVCKQIGNAVPPLLALALGKAILKNLRK
;
A
#
# COMPACT_ATOMS: atom_id res chain seq x y z
N MET A 1 -18.66 -9.01 25.59
CA MET A 1 -17.73 -10.16 25.71
C MET A 1 -17.19 -10.49 24.32
N GLY A 2 -16.05 -9.90 23.95
CA GLY A 2 -15.38 -10.22 22.68
C GLY A 2 -14.61 -11.53 22.78
N CYS A 3 -14.02 -12.00 21.67
CA CYS A 3 -13.28 -13.26 21.59
C CYS A 3 -12.17 -13.41 22.66
N TYR A 4 -11.64 -12.29 23.17
CA TYR A 4 -10.68 -12.28 24.27
C TYR A 4 -11.25 -12.81 25.59
N GLY A 5 -12.51 -12.47 25.92
CA GLY A 5 -13.16 -12.91 27.16
C GLY A 5 -13.62 -14.38 27.16
N LEU A 6 -13.66 -15.03 25.98
CA LEU A 6 -13.92 -16.48 25.89
C LEU A 6 -12.63 -17.30 26.08
N LEU A 7 -11.47 -16.67 25.88
CA LEU A 7 -10.16 -17.30 26.02
C LEU A 7 -9.72 -17.39 27.49
N GLU A 8 -10.10 -16.41 28.32
CA GLU A 8 -9.89 -16.46 29.78
C GLU A 8 -10.73 -17.55 30.47
N GLU A 9 -11.86 -17.95 29.87
CA GLU A 9 -12.78 -18.98 30.36
C GLU A 9 -12.46 -20.40 29.82
N GLY A 10 -11.31 -20.59 29.15
CA GLY A 10 -10.83 -21.90 28.73
C GLY A 10 -11.55 -22.52 27.52
N PHE A 11 -12.33 -21.75 26.75
CA PHE A 11 -12.97 -22.25 25.52
C PHE A 11 -12.02 -22.16 24.31
N GLU A 12 -11.70 -23.29 23.70
CA GLU A 12 -10.99 -23.33 22.41
C GLU A 12 -11.91 -22.85 21.27
N CYS A 13 -11.66 -21.63 20.80
CA CYS A 13 -12.38 -21.10 19.65
C CYS A 13 -11.76 -21.64 18.35
N VAL A 14 -12.45 -22.56 17.68
CA VAL A 14 -12.08 -23.14 16.37
C VAL A 14 -11.82 -22.06 15.31
N ALA A 15 -12.53 -20.91 15.39
CA ALA A 15 -12.33 -19.79 14.48
C ALA A 15 -10.93 -19.16 14.63
N THR A 16 -10.21 -19.34 15.74
CA THR A 16 -8.86 -18.75 15.93
C THR A 16 -7.78 -19.52 15.17
N ASN A 17 -7.88 -20.85 15.10
CA ASN A 17 -6.85 -21.71 14.47
C ASN A 17 -6.91 -21.67 12.94
N GLU A 18 -8.09 -21.76 12.31
CA GLU A 18 -8.23 -21.58 10.85
C GLU A 18 -7.85 -20.16 10.41
N ILE A 19 -8.13 -19.15 11.25
CA ILE A 19 -7.76 -17.77 10.99
C ILE A 19 -6.25 -17.57 11.18
N LEU A 20 -5.58 -18.31 12.06
CA LEU A 20 -4.13 -18.26 12.25
C LEU A 20 -3.38 -18.78 11.03
N GLU A 21 -3.74 -19.94 10.47
CA GLU A 21 -3.14 -20.44 9.23
C GLU A 21 -3.42 -19.53 8.03
N LYS A 22 -4.67 -19.05 7.87
CA LYS A 22 -5.00 -18.03 6.84
C LYS A 22 -4.25 -16.71 7.06
N ARG A 23 -3.94 -16.33 8.30
CA ARG A 23 -3.14 -15.12 8.65
C ARG A 23 -1.64 -15.32 8.42
N LEU A 24 -1.11 -16.52 8.68
CA LEU A 24 0.27 -16.92 8.37
C LEU A 24 0.48 -16.99 6.85
N ASN A 25 -0.54 -17.44 6.11
CA ASN A 25 -0.51 -17.52 4.65
C ASN A 25 -0.48 -16.17 3.92
N ILE A 26 -0.67 -15.02 4.60
CA ILE A 26 -0.50 -13.70 3.95
C ILE A 26 1.00 -13.41 3.67
N GLN A 27 1.92 -14.19 4.26
CA GLN A 27 3.37 -14.11 4.02
C GLN A 27 3.88 -15.04 2.90
N LEU A 28 3.00 -15.76 2.20
CA LEU A 28 3.38 -16.86 1.28
C LEU A 28 4.35 -16.50 0.16
N ASN A 29 4.50 -15.22 -0.19
CA ASN A 29 5.47 -14.83 -1.20
C ASN A 29 6.87 -14.73 -0.58
N PRO A 30 7.84 -15.53 -1.06
CA PRO A 30 9.22 -15.46 -0.58
C PRO A 30 9.76 -14.04 -0.77
N ILE A 31 10.74 -13.67 0.06
CA ILE A 31 11.45 -12.40 -0.08
C ILE A 31 12.17 -12.42 -1.43
N GLN A 32 11.87 -11.45 -2.30
CA GLN A 32 12.42 -11.35 -3.66
C GLN A 32 13.49 -10.26 -3.77
N SER A 33 13.65 -9.39 -2.76
CA SER A 33 14.66 -8.32 -2.79
C SER A 33 15.21 -7.99 -1.41
N SER A 34 16.41 -7.40 -1.39
CA SER A 34 17.03 -6.88 -0.17
C SER A 34 16.15 -5.82 0.51
N TYR A 35 15.44 -5.00 -0.27
CA TYR A 35 14.50 -4.03 0.26
C TYR A 35 13.31 -4.69 0.95
N GLN A 36 12.75 -5.74 0.35
CA GLN A 36 11.69 -6.52 1.00
C GLN A 36 12.20 -7.19 2.28
N ALA A 37 13.42 -7.73 2.28
CA ALA A 37 14.05 -8.28 3.49
C ALA A 37 14.14 -7.24 4.60
N LEU A 38 14.58 -6.02 4.27
CA LEU A 38 14.69 -4.92 5.21
C LEU A 38 13.32 -4.50 5.77
N MET A 39 12.31 -4.32 4.90
CA MET A 39 10.97 -3.87 5.32
C MET A 39 10.24 -4.92 6.14
N ARG A 40 10.42 -6.21 5.82
CA ARG A 40 9.78 -7.36 6.50
C ARG A 40 10.53 -7.84 7.74
N LYS A 41 11.68 -7.27 8.06
CA LYS A 41 12.46 -7.65 9.23
C LYS A 41 11.56 -7.62 10.47
N ASP A 42 11.52 -8.72 11.21
CA ASP A 42 10.71 -8.89 12.43
C ASP A 42 9.19 -8.72 12.22
N SER A 43 8.70 -8.87 10.99
CA SER A 43 7.27 -8.77 10.65
C SER A 43 6.63 -10.14 10.63
N PRO A 44 5.81 -10.51 11.63
CA PRO A 44 5.16 -11.83 11.67
C PRO A 44 3.92 -11.91 10.78
N LYS A 45 3.37 -10.76 10.35
CA LYS A 45 2.12 -10.68 9.59
C LYS A 45 2.08 -9.44 8.72
N LEU A 46 1.37 -9.53 7.59
CA LEU A 46 1.12 -8.41 6.70
C LEU A 46 -0.15 -7.63 7.10
N TYR A 47 0.01 -6.35 7.42
CA TYR A 47 -1.09 -5.45 7.79
C TYR A 47 -1.34 -4.38 6.71
N ASN A 48 -2.55 -3.83 6.69
CA ASN A 48 -2.98 -2.74 5.81
C ASN A 48 -2.86 -3.04 4.29
N HIS A 49 -2.79 -4.33 3.90
CA HIS A 49 -2.72 -4.75 2.49
C HIS A 49 -4.11 -5.07 1.94
N GLN A 50 -4.95 -4.05 1.85
CA GLN A 50 -6.29 -4.15 1.27
C GLN A 50 -6.51 -2.97 0.31
N ALA A 51 -6.96 -3.28 -0.91
CA ALA A 51 -7.23 -2.26 -1.91
C ALA A 51 -8.62 -1.64 -1.72
N THR A 52 -8.80 -0.42 -2.24
CA THR A 52 -10.13 0.17 -2.40
C THR A 52 -10.99 -0.70 -3.32
N ASN A 53 -12.25 -0.92 -2.92
CA ASN A 53 -13.24 -1.49 -3.83
C ASN A 53 -13.65 -0.41 -4.86
N HIS A 54 -13.39 -0.68 -6.13
CA HIS A 54 -13.63 0.27 -7.21
C HIS A 54 -15.02 0.07 -7.79
N SER A 55 -15.63 1.16 -8.27
CA SER A 55 -16.87 1.06 -9.05
C SER A 55 -16.67 0.22 -10.32
N GLN A 56 -17.73 -0.42 -10.81
CA GLN A 56 -17.65 -1.21 -12.04
C GLN A 56 -17.10 -0.39 -13.21
N ALA A 57 -17.55 0.86 -13.37
CA ALA A 57 -17.05 1.75 -14.41
C ALA A 57 -15.53 2.01 -14.30
N ALA A 58 -15.00 2.11 -13.09
CA ALA A 58 -13.56 2.27 -12.88
C ALA A 58 -12.79 0.98 -13.19
N LEU A 59 -13.34 -0.19 -12.84
CA LEU A 59 -12.75 -1.49 -13.17
C LEU A 59 -12.71 -1.70 -14.69
N GLU A 60 -13.79 -1.40 -15.41
CA GLU A 60 -13.82 -1.50 -16.87
C GLU A 60 -12.76 -0.59 -17.52
N LYS A 61 -12.58 0.63 -17.03
CA LYS A 61 -11.49 1.50 -17.49
C LYS A 61 -10.11 0.89 -17.21
N LEU A 62 -9.89 0.36 -16.00
CA LEU A 62 -8.60 -0.27 -15.65
C LEU A 62 -8.31 -1.52 -16.48
N LYS A 63 -9.32 -2.26 -16.95
CA LYS A 63 -9.12 -3.40 -17.86
C LYS A 63 -8.60 -2.98 -19.24
N LEU A 64 -8.98 -1.79 -19.71
CA LEU A 64 -8.54 -1.25 -21.00
C LEU A 64 -7.11 -0.67 -20.96
N ILE A 65 -6.56 -0.44 -19.76
CA ILE A 65 -5.21 0.09 -19.58
C ILE A 65 -4.25 -1.08 -19.43
N ASN A 66 -3.38 -1.26 -20.44
CA ASN A 66 -2.35 -2.29 -20.43
C ASN A 66 -1.39 -2.10 -19.25
N LYS A 67 -0.70 -3.19 -18.88
CA LYS A 67 0.29 -3.19 -17.80
C LYS A 67 1.30 -2.05 -17.94
N GLU A 68 1.58 -1.37 -16.84
CA GLU A 68 2.55 -0.27 -16.76
C GLU A 68 2.31 0.94 -17.70
N GLN A 69 1.12 1.05 -18.30
CA GLN A 69 0.69 2.18 -19.13
C GLN A 69 -0.36 3.04 -18.39
N GLY A 70 -0.77 4.15 -18.99
CA GLY A 70 -1.74 5.08 -18.41
C GLY A 70 -2.95 5.41 -19.27
N LYS A 71 -3.53 6.59 -19.03
CA LYS A 71 -4.76 7.08 -19.68
C LYS A 71 -4.66 7.16 -21.20
N GLU A 72 -3.45 7.21 -21.76
CA GLU A 72 -3.21 7.18 -23.20
C GLU A 72 -3.78 5.94 -23.89
N CYS A 73 -3.95 4.81 -23.18
CA CYS A 73 -4.59 3.61 -23.70
C CYS A 73 -6.11 3.73 -23.78
N LEU A 74 -6.71 4.64 -23.00
CA LEU A 74 -8.16 4.78 -22.96
C LEU A 74 -8.66 5.49 -24.21
N PRO A 75 -9.76 5.03 -24.82
CA PRO A 75 -10.38 5.75 -25.93
C PRO A 75 -10.88 7.12 -25.45
N LYS A 76 -10.79 8.12 -26.33
CA LYS A 76 -11.04 9.54 -25.98
C LYS A 76 -12.42 9.79 -25.39
N ASN A 77 -13.44 9.01 -25.75
CA ASN A 77 -14.79 9.11 -25.20
C ASN A 77 -14.88 8.71 -23.72
N LEU A 78 -13.93 7.92 -23.20
CA LEU A 78 -13.87 7.53 -21.78
C LEU A 78 -13.02 8.47 -20.93
N HIS A 79 -12.37 9.45 -21.55
CA HIS A 79 -11.62 10.47 -20.84
C HIS A 79 -12.61 11.35 -20.08
N GLY A 80 -12.47 11.40 -18.75
CA GLY A 80 -13.27 12.33 -17.95
C GLY A 80 -12.69 13.74 -17.98
N LYS A 81 -13.25 14.61 -17.13
CA LYS A 81 -12.85 16.02 -16.98
C LYS A 81 -11.45 16.22 -16.36
N GLN A 82 -10.69 15.14 -16.13
CA GLN A 82 -9.37 15.24 -15.51
C GLN A 82 -8.36 15.91 -16.44
N GLN A 83 -7.71 16.97 -15.93
CA GLN A 83 -6.72 17.75 -16.68
C GLN A 83 -5.33 17.12 -16.69
N PHE A 84 -4.97 16.34 -15.66
CA PHE A 84 -3.64 15.75 -15.54
C PHE A 84 -3.49 14.49 -16.40
N LYS A 85 -2.38 14.44 -17.15
CA LYS A 85 -2.00 13.28 -17.99
C LYS A 85 -1.73 12.01 -17.17
N SER A 86 -1.28 12.16 -15.93
CA SER A 86 -0.93 11.05 -15.04
C SER A 86 -2.13 10.26 -14.51
N THR A 87 -3.35 10.79 -14.62
CA THR A 87 -4.56 10.12 -14.13
C THR A 87 -4.76 8.77 -14.81
N TRP A 88 -5.33 7.80 -14.09
CA TRP A 88 -5.48 6.41 -14.54
C TRP A 88 -4.15 5.70 -14.86
N GLY A 89 -3.01 6.25 -14.42
CA GLY A 89 -1.72 5.63 -14.64
C GLY A 89 -1.51 4.38 -13.79
N ARG A 90 -0.85 3.38 -14.37
CA ARG A 90 -0.26 2.26 -13.64
C ARG A 90 1.19 2.56 -13.29
N LEU A 91 1.59 2.14 -12.10
CA LEU A 91 3.00 2.10 -11.72
C LEU A 91 3.77 1.17 -12.67
N ASN A 92 5.08 1.40 -12.76
CA ASN A 92 5.99 0.58 -13.55
C ASN A 92 7.03 -0.05 -12.60
N TRP A 93 7.33 -1.33 -12.79
CA TRP A 93 8.23 -2.10 -11.93
C TRP A 93 9.66 -1.57 -11.94
N ASN A 94 10.10 -1.02 -13.07
CA ASN A 94 11.47 -0.57 -13.31
C ASN A 94 11.65 0.95 -13.20
N LYS A 95 10.59 1.70 -12.87
CA LYS A 95 10.65 3.15 -12.69
C LYS A 95 10.37 3.55 -11.26
N ILE A 96 10.90 4.71 -10.89
CA ILE A 96 10.62 5.32 -9.59
C ILE A 96 9.13 5.67 -9.51
N SER A 97 8.53 5.37 -8.37
CA SER A 97 7.13 5.73 -8.10
C SER A 97 6.96 7.26 -8.08
N PRO A 98 5.87 7.81 -8.64
CA PRO A 98 5.50 9.20 -8.39
C PRO A 98 5.25 9.43 -6.89
N THR A 99 5.11 10.69 -6.50
CA THR A 99 4.79 11.05 -5.11
C THR A 99 3.51 10.35 -4.65
N ILE A 100 3.60 9.65 -3.52
CA ILE A 100 2.47 9.07 -2.82
C ILE A 100 1.70 10.20 -2.13
N ASP A 101 0.56 10.59 -2.71
CA ASP A 101 -0.32 11.63 -2.17
C ASP A 101 -1.33 11.08 -1.15
N THR A 102 -2.34 11.85 -0.74
CA THR A 102 -3.35 11.38 0.23
C THR A 102 -4.51 10.59 -0.37
N ARG A 103 -4.52 10.42 -1.70
CA ARG A 103 -5.59 9.82 -2.52
C ARG A 103 -5.01 8.79 -3.51
N PHE A 104 -3.88 8.16 -3.17
CA PHE A 104 -3.27 7.08 -3.94
C PHE A 104 -4.21 5.86 -4.10
N ASP A 105 -5.25 5.78 -3.27
CA ASP A 105 -6.26 4.74 -3.34
C ASP A 105 -7.26 4.95 -4.49
N THR A 106 -7.18 6.07 -5.21
CA THR A 106 -8.08 6.47 -6.30
C THR A 106 -7.35 6.46 -7.66
N PRO A 107 -7.73 5.60 -8.64
CA PRO A 107 -7.03 5.51 -9.93
C PRO A 107 -7.10 6.81 -10.75
N SER A 108 -8.19 7.56 -10.61
CA SER A 108 -8.36 8.83 -11.32
C SER A 108 -7.53 9.98 -10.77
N ASN A 109 -6.76 9.78 -9.69
CA ASN A 109 -5.97 10.83 -9.03
C ASN A 109 -4.47 10.80 -9.37
N GLY A 110 -4.05 9.99 -10.33
CA GLY A 110 -2.65 9.95 -10.75
C GLY A 110 -2.21 8.56 -11.16
N THR A 111 -0.90 8.34 -11.14
CA THR A 111 -0.27 7.06 -11.49
C THR A 111 -0.16 6.20 -10.25
N ASN A 112 -1.33 5.77 -9.75
CA ASN A 112 -1.47 5.11 -8.45
C ASN A 112 -2.03 3.68 -8.59
N SER A 113 -2.17 3.17 -9.81
CA SER A 113 -2.67 1.82 -10.06
C SER A 113 -1.56 0.78 -9.99
N HIS A 114 -1.89 -0.43 -9.55
CA HIS A 114 -0.95 -1.54 -9.55
C HIS A 114 -0.39 -1.75 -10.97
N PRO A 115 0.90 -2.14 -11.13
CA PRO A 115 1.51 -2.35 -12.45
C PRO A 115 0.77 -3.34 -13.35
N GLU A 116 -0.07 -4.21 -12.78
CA GLU A 116 -0.68 -5.35 -13.48
C GLU A 116 -2.14 -5.55 -13.09
N LEU A 117 -2.44 -5.57 -11.79
CA LEU A 117 -3.78 -5.82 -11.28
C LEU A 117 -4.72 -4.63 -11.55
N HIS A 118 -6.00 -4.88 -11.81
CA HIS A 118 -7.01 -3.83 -12.06
C HIS A 118 -7.49 -3.16 -10.77
N ARG A 119 -6.56 -2.58 -10.00
CA ARG A 119 -6.82 -1.85 -8.75
C ARG A 119 -5.78 -0.76 -8.51
N SER A 120 -6.13 0.24 -7.72
CA SER A 120 -5.15 1.09 -7.04
C SER A 120 -4.20 0.29 -6.15
N ILE A 121 -3.05 0.88 -5.83
CA ILE A 121 -2.19 0.36 -4.78
C ILE A 121 -2.90 0.37 -3.42
N THR A 122 -2.55 -0.61 -2.60
CA THR A 122 -2.99 -0.75 -1.21
C THR A 122 -2.23 0.21 -0.29
N PRO A 123 -2.77 0.54 0.90
CA PRO A 123 -2.03 1.30 1.89
C PRO A 123 -0.67 0.68 2.25
N ARG A 124 -0.57 -0.65 2.34
CA ARG A 124 0.73 -1.33 2.57
C ARG A 124 1.72 -1.14 1.44
N GLU A 125 1.29 -1.20 0.18
CA GLU A 125 2.17 -0.93 -0.97
C GLU A 125 2.66 0.52 -0.95
N ALA A 126 1.75 1.48 -0.70
CA ALA A 126 2.09 2.90 -0.55
C ALA A 126 3.04 3.16 0.63
N ALA A 127 2.81 2.52 1.78
CA ALA A 127 3.66 2.61 2.96
C ALA A 127 5.08 2.09 2.68
N ARG A 128 5.21 0.98 1.93
CA ARG A 128 6.54 0.48 1.50
C ARG A 128 7.24 1.46 0.56
N ILE A 129 6.52 2.12 -0.34
CA ILE A 129 7.10 3.17 -1.20
C ILE A 129 7.60 4.34 -0.34
N GLN A 130 6.82 4.71 0.68
CA GLN A 130 7.19 5.68 1.71
C GLN A 130 8.21 5.14 2.74
N SER A 131 8.81 3.97 2.54
CA SER A 131 9.83 3.37 3.41
C SER A 131 9.42 3.05 4.85
N PHE A 132 8.13 2.85 5.08
CA PHE A 132 7.66 2.26 6.33
C PHE A 132 7.93 0.76 6.37
N SER A 133 8.47 0.28 7.49
CA SER A 133 8.57 -1.15 7.78
C SER A 133 7.18 -1.80 7.80
N ASP A 134 7.13 -3.10 7.47
CA ASP A 134 5.93 -3.91 7.56
C ASP A 134 5.43 -4.07 9.01
N ASN A 135 6.29 -3.80 10.01
CA ASN A 135 5.93 -3.75 11.44
C ASN A 135 5.16 -2.50 11.84
N TYR A 136 5.21 -1.44 11.03
CA TYR A 136 4.47 -0.22 11.32
C TYR A 136 3.01 -0.40 10.92
N ILE A 137 2.13 -0.47 11.90
CA ILE A 137 0.69 -0.68 11.70
C ILE A 137 0.00 0.68 11.72
N PHE A 138 -0.76 0.95 10.65
CA PHE A 138 -1.62 2.13 10.61
C PHE A 138 -2.99 1.78 11.18
N TYR A 139 -3.46 2.62 12.10
CA TYR A 139 -4.78 2.54 12.71
C TYR A 139 -5.68 3.63 12.12
N ASP A 140 -7.00 3.49 12.35
CA ASP A 140 -8.08 4.30 11.78
C ASP A 140 -8.65 3.75 10.45
N ASN A 141 -9.69 4.41 9.96
CA ASN A 141 -10.34 4.12 8.69
C ASN A 141 -9.38 4.35 7.51
N LYS A 142 -9.69 3.67 6.39
CA LYS A 142 -8.85 3.69 5.18
C LYS A 142 -8.49 5.10 4.70
N THR A 143 -9.44 6.05 4.71
CA THR A 143 -9.20 7.41 4.25
C THR A 143 -8.20 8.14 5.14
N SER A 144 -8.31 7.98 6.46
CA SER A 144 -7.35 8.52 7.43
C SER A 144 -5.98 7.89 7.25
N VAL A 145 -5.90 6.57 7.09
CA VAL A 145 -4.65 5.85 6.82
C VAL A 145 -3.98 6.35 5.53
N CYS A 146 -4.73 6.59 4.45
CA CYS A 146 -4.18 7.16 3.22
C CYS A 146 -3.60 8.56 3.44
N LYS A 147 -4.27 9.40 4.24
CA LYS A 147 -3.73 10.71 4.63
C LYS A 147 -2.47 10.61 5.48
N GLN A 148 -2.44 9.69 6.46
CA GLN A 148 -1.27 9.46 7.30
C GLN A 148 -0.05 9.07 6.44
N ILE A 149 -0.23 8.12 5.51
CA ILE A 149 0.84 7.66 4.62
C ILE A 149 1.26 8.76 3.63
N GLY A 150 0.30 9.45 3.01
CA GLY A 150 0.56 10.47 1.99
C GLY A 150 1.25 11.73 2.53
N ASN A 151 0.93 12.12 3.76
CA ASN A 151 1.52 13.31 4.40
C ASN A 151 2.81 13.01 5.17
N ALA A 152 3.17 11.73 5.35
CA ALA A 152 4.36 11.37 6.11
C ALA A 152 5.66 11.71 5.39
N VAL A 153 6.69 12.01 6.18
CA VAL A 153 8.08 11.99 5.70
C VAL A 153 8.57 10.54 5.69
N PRO A 154 9.17 10.05 4.59
CA PRO A 154 9.67 8.68 4.54
C PRO A 154 10.65 8.36 5.69
N PRO A 155 10.46 7.28 6.48
CA PRO A 155 11.34 6.98 7.61
C PRO A 155 12.83 6.83 7.26
N LEU A 156 13.18 6.25 6.11
CA LEU A 156 14.58 6.15 5.70
C LEU A 156 15.21 7.51 5.36
N LEU A 157 14.42 8.44 4.81
CA LEU A 157 14.85 9.83 4.58
C LEU A 157 15.06 10.54 5.92
N ALA A 158 14.10 10.43 6.84
CA ALA A 158 14.21 11.01 8.17
C ALA A 158 15.43 10.46 8.95
N LEU A 159 15.72 9.15 8.83
CA LEU A 159 16.90 8.52 9.42
C LEU A 159 18.20 9.10 8.85
N ALA A 160 18.28 9.27 7.52
CA ALA A 160 19.46 9.85 6.89
C ALA A 160 19.71 11.30 7.35
N LEU A 161 18.65 12.11 7.43
CA LEU A 161 18.71 13.47 7.96
C LEU A 161 19.13 13.50 9.44
N GLY A 162 18.53 12.66 10.27
CA GLY A 162 18.87 12.57 11.70
C GLY A 162 20.33 12.20 11.94
N LYS A 163 20.87 11.25 11.15
CA LYS A 163 22.31 10.90 11.19
C LYS A 163 23.20 12.09 10.82
N ALA A 164 22.82 12.85 9.79
CA ALA A 164 23.57 14.03 9.36
C ALA A 164 23.57 15.13 10.44
N ILE A 165 22.43 15.38 11.06
CA ILE A 165 22.32 16.35 12.17
C ILE A 165 23.18 15.91 13.35
N LEU A 166 23.06 14.65 13.79
CA LEU A 166 23.84 14.11 14.91
C LEU A 166 25.35 14.19 14.67
N LYS A 167 25.80 13.94 13.42
CA LYS A 167 27.21 14.07 13.04
C LYS A 167 27.71 15.52 13.19
N ASN A 168 26.87 16.51 12.88
CA ASN A 168 27.25 17.92 13.00
C ASN A 168 27.21 18.42 14.45
N LEU A 169 26.30 17.89 15.29
CA LEU A 169 26.22 18.24 16.71
C LEU A 169 27.35 17.64 17.55
N ARG A 170 28.07 16.63 17.04
CA ARG A 170 29.21 15.97 17.70
C ARG A 170 30.58 16.53 17.29
N LYS A 171 30.60 17.56 16.44
CA LYS A 171 31.80 18.32 16.11
C LYS A 171 31.96 19.47 17.08
#